data_AF-A0A7C2VZ48-F1
#
_entry.id   AF-A0A7C2VZ48-F1
#
_cell.length_a   1.000
_cell.length_b   1.000
_cell.length_c   1.000
_cell.angle_alpha   90.00
_cell.angle_beta   90.00
_cell.angle_gamma   90.00
#
_symmetry.space_group_name_H-M   'P 1'
#
loop_
_entity.id
_entity.type
_entity.pdbx_description
1 polymer ?
#
loop_
_entity_poly.entity_id
_entity_poly.type
_entity_poly.pdbx_seq_one_letter_code
_entity_poly.pdbx_strand_id
1 'polypeptide(L)'
;MILKTQVYFKEKVERERMVKTLRIYVYDVRPGMANDPRRVKFSKELFGYSYKWRKGKDKRTVMKYKSGLIDLDGCERAGDSAILVPDEHVKEFNSLFRKYNDVIRCRVFVVEREEVIY
;
A
#
# COMPACT_ATOMS: atom_id res chain seq x y z
N MET A 1 3.26 7.55 45.44
CA MET A 1 2.63 8.29 44.31
C MET A 1 3.33 8.12 42.96
N ILE A 2 4.64 7.85 42.92
CA ILE A 2 5.43 7.77 41.66
C ILE A 2 5.07 6.56 40.78
N LEU A 3 4.77 5.40 41.40
CA LEU A 3 4.44 4.16 40.68
C LEU A 3 3.14 4.27 39.87
N LYS A 4 2.11 4.96 40.37
CA LYS A 4 0.83 5.13 39.65
C LYS A 4 1.00 6.01 38.41
N THR A 5 1.84 7.04 38.48
CA THR A 5 2.10 7.94 37.35
C THR A 5 2.86 7.23 36.22
N GLN A 6 3.83 6.37 36.55
CA GLN A 6 4.55 5.59 35.54
C GLN A 6 3.67 4.55 34.86
N VAL A 7 2.79 3.87 35.61
CA VAL A 7 1.83 2.90 35.04
C VAL A 7 0.84 3.62 34.11
N TYR A 8 0.29 4.76 34.52
CA TYR A 8 -0.60 5.57 33.67
C TYR A 8 0.08 6.08 32.40
N PHE A 9 1.34 6.50 32.47
CA PHE A 9 2.07 6.96 31.29
C PHE A 9 2.35 5.81 30.31
N LYS A 10 2.66 4.62 30.84
CA LYS A 10 2.88 3.42 30.04
C LYS A 10 1.60 2.94 29.36
N GLU A 11 0.48 2.92 30.08
CA GLU A 11 -0.85 2.60 29.54
C GLU A 11 -1.33 3.66 28.53
N LYS A 12 -1.01 4.94 28.74
CA LYS A 12 -1.37 6.02 27.80
C LYS A 12 -0.52 5.95 26.53
N VAL A 13 0.78 5.67 26.63
CA VAL A 13 1.64 5.42 25.47
C VAL A 13 1.26 4.13 24.75
N GLU A 14 0.81 3.10 25.46
CA GLU A 14 0.25 1.87 24.87
C GLU A 14 -1.15 2.07 24.27
N ARG A 15 -1.95 3.02 24.77
CA ARG A 15 -3.24 3.43 24.19
C ARG A 15 -3.11 4.44 23.04
N GLU A 16 -2.09 5.29 23.04
CA GLU A 16 -1.72 6.14 21.90
C GLU A 16 -0.99 5.29 20.84
N ARG A 17 -0.29 4.23 21.27
CA ARG A 17 -0.02 3.00 20.52
C ARG A 17 -1.22 2.02 20.53
N MET A 18 -2.46 2.50 20.58
CA MET A 18 -3.49 1.91 19.70
C MET A 18 -3.09 2.29 18.29
N VAL A 19 -1.95 1.71 17.90
CA VAL A 19 -1.31 1.72 16.61
C VAL A 19 -2.45 1.45 15.65
N LYS A 20 -2.71 2.36 14.71
CA LYS A 20 -3.48 2.00 13.53
C LYS A 20 -2.82 0.70 13.04
N THR A 21 -3.45 -0.44 13.27
CA THR A 21 -2.83 -1.73 12.96
C THR A 21 -2.38 -1.64 11.51
N LEU A 22 -1.09 -1.80 11.28
CA LEU A 22 -0.53 -1.70 9.93
C LEU A 22 -0.50 -3.09 9.34
N ARG A 23 -0.75 -3.17 8.03
CA ARG A 23 -0.56 -4.37 7.24
C ARG A 23 0.48 -4.13 6.17
N ILE A 24 1.41 -5.07 6.04
CA ILE A 24 2.37 -5.09 4.93
C ILE A 24 1.78 -5.98 3.83
N TYR A 25 1.59 -5.40 2.64
CA TYR A 25 1.27 -6.17 1.44
C TYR A 25 2.55 -6.36 0.64
N VAL A 26 2.99 -7.61 0.54
CA VAL A 26 4.10 -8.00 -0.35
C VAL A 26 3.51 -8.66 -1.57
N TYR A 27 3.76 -8.09 -2.75
CA TYR A 27 3.14 -8.52 -3.97
C TYR A 27 4.13 -8.64 -5.14
N ASP A 28 3.82 -9.56 -6.04
CA ASP A 28 4.61 -9.79 -7.24
C ASP A 28 3.72 -10.31 -8.38
N VAL A 29 4.19 -10.14 -9.62
CA VAL A 29 3.54 -10.73 -10.79
C VAL A 29 3.74 -12.24 -10.75
N ARG A 30 2.67 -13.00 -10.98
CA ARG A 30 2.76 -14.47 -11.03
C ARG A 30 3.69 -14.91 -12.16
N PRO A 31 4.42 -16.03 -11.99
CA PRO A 31 5.22 -16.62 -13.06
C PRO A 31 4.40 -16.83 -14.33
N GLY A 32 4.98 -16.50 -15.50
CA GLY A 32 4.30 -16.59 -16.79
C GLY A 32 3.36 -15.44 -17.13
N MET A 33 3.02 -14.57 -16.15
CA MET A 33 2.14 -13.42 -16.37
C MET A 33 2.89 -12.10 -16.60
N ALA A 34 4.21 -12.15 -16.77
CA ALA A 34 5.08 -10.99 -16.93
C ALA A 34 4.68 -10.09 -18.12
N ASN A 35 4.05 -10.64 -19.16
CA ASN A 35 3.58 -9.89 -20.32
C ASN A 35 2.10 -9.51 -20.27
N ASP A 36 1.35 -9.94 -19.24
CA ASP A 36 -0.08 -9.66 -19.13
C ASP A 36 -0.31 -8.13 -18.95
N PRO A 37 -1.11 -7.48 -19.80
CA PRO A 37 -1.38 -6.04 -19.71
C PRO A 37 -2.15 -5.64 -18.45
N ARG A 38 -2.82 -6.58 -17.76
CA ARG A 38 -3.53 -6.33 -16.50
C ARG A 38 -2.58 -5.99 -15.37
N ARG A 39 -1.31 -6.42 -15.39
CA ARG A 39 -0.29 -5.96 -14.44
C ARG A 39 -0.13 -4.45 -14.48
N VAL A 40 -0.18 -3.87 -15.69
CA VAL A 40 -0.09 -2.43 -15.89
C VAL A 40 -1.35 -1.74 -15.37
N LYS A 41 -2.54 -2.33 -15.59
CA LYS A 41 -3.79 -1.79 -15.03
C LYS A 41 -3.77 -1.80 -13.51
N PHE A 42 -3.30 -2.89 -12.90
CA PHE A 42 -3.09 -3.00 -11.45
C PHE A 42 -2.19 -1.88 -10.93
N SER A 43 -0.99 -1.68 -11.51
CA SER A 43 -0.08 -0.62 -11.08
C SER A 43 -0.69 0.79 -11.22
N LYS A 44 -1.52 1.01 -12.25
CA LYS A 44 -2.21 2.30 -12.42
C LYS A 44 -3.29 2.54 -11.37
N GLU A 45 -4.04 1.51 -10.98
CA GLU A 45 -5.02 1.61 -9.90
C GLU A 45 -4.34 1.78 -8.53
N LEU A 46 -3.22 1.10 -8.32
CA LEU A 46 -2.45 1.20 -7.08
C LEU A 46 -1.75 2.55 -6.91
N PHE A 47 -1.05 3.02 -7.95
CA PHE A 47 -0.18 4.20 -7.88
C PHE A 47 -0.73 5.45 -8.58
N GLY A 48 -1.92 5.38 -9.18
CA GLY A 48 -2.59 6.58 -9.70
C GLY A 48 -2.14 7.07 -11.07
N TYR A 49 -1.22 6.40 -11.76
CA TYR A 49 -0.77 6.87 -13.08
C TYR A 49 -1.78 6.55 -14.19
N SER A 50 -2.05 7.52 -15.07
CA SER A 50 -2.74 7.26 -16.34
C SER A 50 -1.92 7.79 -17.52
N TYR A 51 -1.75 6.94 -18.54
CA TYR A 51 -1.14 7.33 -19.81
C TYR A 51 -2.24 7.62 -20.81
N LYS A 52 -2.25 8.83 -21.38
CA LYS A 52 -3.10 9.15 -22.53
C LYS A 52 -2.22 9.31 -23.76
N TRP A 53 -2.47 8.49 -24.77
CA TRP A 53 -1.91 8.66 -26.10
C TRP A 53 -2.56 9.88 -26.75
N ARG A 54 -1.78 10.93 -27.05
CA ARG A 54 -2.23 11.98 -27.97
C ARG A 54 -2.17 11.42 -29.39
N LYS A 55 -3.26 11.54 -30.15
CA LYS A 55 -3.26 11.29 -31.59
C LYS A 55 -2.66 12.52 -32.28
N GLY A 56 -1.46 12.39 -32.87
CA GLY A 56 -0.75 13.47 -33.58
C GLY A 56 0.70 13.10 -33.95
N LYS A 57 1.33 13.85 -34.87
CA LYS A 57 2.69 13.61 -35.42
C LYS A 57 3.78 13.50 -34.33
N ASP A 58 3.60 14.21 -33.21
CA ASP A 58 4.44 14.07 -32.02
C ASP A 58 3.79 13.11 -31.03
N LYS A 59 4.25 11.85 -31.02
CA LYS A 59 3.81 10.79 -30.11
C LYS A 59 4.34 11.00 -28.67
N ARG A 60 4.09 12.15 -28.05
CA ARG A 60 4.42 12.37 -26.64
C ARG A 60 3.32 11.82 -25.73
N THR A 61 3.71 10.96 -24.81
CA THR A 61 2.85 10.42 -23.76
C THR A 61 2.48 11.53 -22.79
N VAL A 62 1.19 11.90 -22.71
CA VAL A 62 0.72 12.79 -21.64
C VAL A 62 0.43 11.93 -20.42
N MET A 63 1.26 12.07 -19.39
CA MET A 63 1.03 11.44 -18.10
C MET A 63 0.02 12.30 -17.33
N LYS A 64 -1.21 11.79 -17.16
CA LYS A 64 -2.20 12.40 -16.27
C LYS A 64 -2.14 11.65 -14.94
N TYR A 65 -1.80 12.36 -13.89
CA TYR A 65 -1.87 11.84 -12.52
C TYR A 65 -3.33 11.81 -12.07
N LYS A 66 -3.77 10.67 -11.56
CA LYS A 66 -4.98 10.52 -10.75
C LYS A 66 -4.50 10.05 -9.37
N SER A 67 -5.24 10.32 -8.31
CA SER A 67 -4.94 9.71 -7.03
C SER A 67 -5.10 8.18 -7.12
N GLY A 68 -4.06 7.45 -6.73
CA GLY A 68 -4.01 6.01 -6.60
C GLY A 68 -4.40 5.54 -5.20
N LEU A 69 -4.56 4.23 -5.03
CA LEU A 69 -4.84 3.63 -3.73
C LEU A 69 -3.73 3.88 -2.69
N ILE A 70 -2.48 3.99 -3.14
CA ILE A 70 -1.33 4.32 -2.28
C ILE A 70 -1.36 5.75 -1.75
N ASP A 71 -2.14 6.65 -2.36
CA ASP A 71 -2.21 8.07 -1.95
C ASP A 71 -3.22 8.29 -0.80
N LEU A 72 -3.84 7.22 -0.30
CA LEU A 72 -4.68 7.28 0.90
C LEU A 72 -3.82 7.58 2.13
N ASP A 73 -4.43 8.23 3.14
CA ASP A 73 -3.73 8.69 4.33
C ASP A 73 -3.03 7.53 5.07
N GLY A 74 -1.80 7.77 5.50
CA GLY A 74 -0.97 6.78 6.21
C GLY A 74 -0.57 5.54 5.39
N CYS A 75 -0.90 5.47 4.09
CA CYS A 75 -0.39 4.43 3.22
C CYS A 75 1.02 4.79 2.73
N GLU A 76 1.92 3.82 2.71
CA GLU A 76 3.32 4.07 2.35
C GLU A 76 3.88 3.00 1.42
N ARG A 77 4.77 3.43 0.53
CA ARG A 77 5.53 2.52 -0.31
C ARG A 77 6.80 2.10 0.43
N ALA A 78 6.76 0.91 1.03
CA ALA A 78 7.90 0.34 1.75
C ALA A 78 9.00 -0.22 0.82
N GLY A 79 8.68 -0.44 -0.46
CA GLY A 79 9.65 -0.86 -1.49
C GLY A 79 9.01 -1.01 -2.86
N ASP A 80 9.71 -1.68 -3.79
CA ASP A 80 9.18 -1.87 -5.15
C ASP A 80 7.96 -2.78 -5.19
N SER A 81 7.95 -3.79 -4.32
CA SER A 81 6.93 -4.86 -4.23
C SER A 81 6.30 -4.94 -2.84
N ALA A 82 6.46 -3.91 -2.03
CA ALA A 82 5.98 -3.87 -0.65
C ALA A 82 5.32 -2.52 -0.34
N ILE A 83 4.17 -2.56 0.31
CA ILE A 83 3.45 -1.38 0.78
C ILE A 83 2.95 -1.59 2.21
N LEU A 84 2.92 -0.51 2.97
CA LEU A 84 2.34 -0.42 4.31
C LEU A 84 0.95 0.22 4.18
N VAL A 85 -0.03 -0.41 4.81
CA VAL A 85 -1.44 -0.04 4.70
C VAL A 85 -2.07 -0.02 6.09
N PRO A 86 -2.62 1.12 6.53
CA PRO A 86 -3.42 1.21 7.74
C PRO A 86 -4.69 0.36 7.67
N ASP A 87 -5.10 -0.21 8.80
CA ASP A 87 -6.27 -1.09 8.90
C ASP A 87 -7.57 -0.47 8.36
N GLU A 88 -7.72 0.85 8.45
CA GLU A 88 -8.85 1.62 7.92
C GLU A 88 -8.99 1.52 6.38
N HIS A 89 -7.91 1.23 5.65
CA HIS A 89 -7.90 1.14 4.19
C HIS A 89 -7.79 -0.30 3.67
N VAL A 90 -7.73 -1.29 4.56
CA VAL A 90 -7.47 -2.68 4.18
C VAL A 90 -8.55 -3.27 3.28
N LYS A 91 -9.79 -2.80 3.38
CA LYS A 91 -10.89 -3.26 2.53
C LYS A 91 -10.64 -2.91 1.06
N GLU A 92 -10.18 -1.69 0.80
CA GLU A 92 -9.92 -1.15 -0.53
C GLU A 92 -8.73 -1.87 -1.18
N PHE A 93 -7.63 -2.04 -0.43
CA PHE A 93 -6.48 -2.81 -0.90
C PHE A 93 -6.83 -4.28 -1.15
N ASN A 94 -7.52 -4.95 -0.22
CA ASN A 94 -7.97 -6.32 -0.44
C ASN A 94 -8.86 -6.46 -1.67
N SER A 95 -9.74 -5.49 -1.93
CA SER A 95 -10.58 -5.47 -3.12
C SER A 95 -9.73 -5.42 -4.40
N LEU A 96 -8.74 -4.51 -4.45
CA LEU A 96 -7.82 -4.40 -5.59
C LEU A 96 -7.01 -5.69 -5.81
N PHE A 97 -6.40 -6.24 -4.76
CA PHE A 97 -5.60 -7.46 -4.87
C PHE A 97 -6.44 -8.68 -5.23
N ARG A 98 -7.68 -8.79 -4.73
CA ARG A 98 -8.62 -9.85 -5.13
C ARG A 98 -9.01 -9.74 -6.59
N LYS A 99 -9.27 -8.53 -7.09
CA LYS A 99 -9.61 -8.27 -8.49
C LYS A 99 -8.53 -8.74 -9.46
N TYR A 100 -7.27 -8.69 -9.05
CA TYR A 100 -6.11 -9.04 -9.88
C TYR A 100 -5.38 -10.32 -9.41
N ASN A 101 -6.02 -11.17 -8.60
CA ASN A 101 -5.36 -12.29 -7.92
C ASN A 101 -4.80 -13.39 -8.85
N ASP A 102 -5.27 -13.40 -10.10
CA ASP A 102 -4.90 -14.34 -11.16
C ASP A 102 -3.61 -13.90 -11.88
N VAL A 103 -3.24 -12.62 -11.75
CA VAL A 103 -2.03 -12.03 -12.33
C VAL A 103 -1.04 -11.62 -11.24
N ILE A 104 -1.53 -11.09 -10.13
CA ILE A 104 -0.74 -10.58 -9.00
C ILE A 104 -0.88 -11.55 -7.83
N ARG A 105 0.25 -12.07 -7.35
CA ARG A 105 0.32 -12.80 -6.09
C ARG A 105 0.56 -11.79 -4.98
N CYS A 106 -0.22 -11.86 -3.91
CA CYS A 106 -0.06 -11.01 -2.73
C CYS A 106 0.00 -11.86 -1.47
N ARG A 107 0.86 -11.47 -0.53
CA ARG A 107 0.90 -11.95 0.85
C ARG A 107 0.71 -10.75 1.76
N VAL A 108 -0.14 -10.90 2.77
CA VAL A 108 -0.45 -9.81 3.71
C VAL A 108 0.03 -10.23 5.09
N PHE A 109 0.76 -9.34 5.74
CA PHE A 109 1.31 -9.53 7.08
C PHE A 109 0.75 -8.45 8.00
N VAL A 110 0.46 -8.81 9.24
CA VAL A 110 0.10 -7.84 10.29
C VAL A 110 1.38 -7.39 10.96
N VAL A 111 1.57 -6.08 11.11
CA VAL A 111 2.72 -5.52 11.82
C VAL A 111 2.43 -5.61 13.32
N GLU A 112 3.09 -6.54 13.99
CA GLU A 112 3.01 -6.67 15.46
C GLU A 112 3.90 -5.65 16.17
N ARG A 113 5.06 -5.35 15.57
CA ARG A 113 6.05 -4.43 16.11
C ARG A 113 6.83 -3.76 14.98
N GLU A 114 7.03 -2.47 15.11
CA GLU A 114 7.91 -1.67 14.25
C GLU A 114 9.18 -1.30 15.03
N GLU A 115 10.34 -1.51 14.41
CA GLU A 115 11.64 -1.10 14.92
C GLU A 115 12.34 -0.25 13.86
N VAL A 116 12.79 0.95 14.26
CA VAL A 116 13.57 1.82 13.39
C VAL A 116 15.03 1.64 13.73
N ILE A 117 15.81 1.16 12.77
CA ILE A 117 17.26 0.96 12.89
C ILE A 117 17.93 2.07 12.09
N TYR A 118 18.77 2.87 12.77
CA TYR A 118 19.55 3.96 12.18
C TYR A 118 20.97 3.52 11.86
#